data_AF-A0A973FBH2-F1
#
_entry.id   AF-A0A973FBH2-F1
#
_cell.length_a   1.000
_cell.length_b   1.000
_cell.length_c   1.000
_cell.angle_alpha   90.00
_cell.angle_beta   90.00
_cell.angle_gamma   90.00
#
_symmetry.space_group_name_H-M   'P 1'
#
loop_
_entity.id
_entity.type
_entity.pdbx_description
1 polymer ?
#
loop_
_entity_poly.entity_id
_entity_poly.type
_entity_poly.pdbx_seq_one_letter_code
_entity_poly.pdbx_strand_id
1 'polypeptide(L)'
;ERKMKLAEWGDAFLILPGGFGTIDELMEAITWKHLGHHKKPIFLLNINGFWNPLTGFFRQIASQNMASSDYDRYYTLCSSTAQFLESLGKMNVFS
;
A
#
# COMPACT_ATOMS: atom_id res chain seq x y z
N GLU A 1 5.21 18.23 7.87
CA GLU A 1 5.25 17.91 9.32
C GLU A 1 3.92 17.49 9.99
N ARG A 2 2.86 17.07 9.26
CA ARG A 2 1.74 16.28 9.84
C ARG A 2 1.77 14.81 9.40
N LYS A 3 2.36 14.53 8.22
CA LYS A 3 2.53 13.19 7.62
C LYS A 3 3.52 12.28 8.39
N MET A 4 4.53 12.85 9.07
CA MET A 4 5.55 12.05 9.78
C MET A 4 5.02 11.35 11.05
N LYS A 5 3.98 11.88 11.72
CA LYS A 5 3.48 11.30 12.98
C LYS A 5 2.71 9.98 12.80
N LEU A 6 2.00 9.79 11.68
CA LEU A 6 1.39 8.50 11.34
C LEU A 6 2.47 7.46 10.99
N ALA A 7 3.58 7.91 10.37
CA ALA A 7 4.73 7.06 10.06
C ALA A 7 5.58 6.71 11.31
N GLU A 8 5.47 7.44 12.42
CA GLU A 8 6.23 7.13 13.65
C GLU A 8 5.56 6.07 14.53
N TRP A 9 4.23 5.89 14.48
CA TRP A 9 3.51 5.07 15.48
C TRP A 9 2.84 3.81 14.93
N GLY A 10 2.64 3.69 13.61
CA GLY A 10 1.98 2.52 13.02
C GLY A 10 2.98 1.53 12.43
N ASP A 11 2.85 0.23 12.73
CA ASP A 11 3.71 -0.79 12.14
C ASP A 11 3.35 -1.13 10.69
N ALA A 12 2.17 -0.73 10.24
CA ALA A 12 1.63 -0.95 8.90
C ALA A 12 0.79 0.25 8.44
N PHE A 13 0.63 0.39 7.12
CA PHE A 13 -0.33 1.32 6.52
C PHE A 13 -1.58 0.57 6.06
N LEU A 14 -2.77 1.02 6.48
CA LEU A 14 -4.05 0.58 5.92
C LEU A 14 -4.68 1.76 5.16
N ILE A 15 -4.81 1.60 3.84
CA ILE A 15 -5.34 2.62 2.94
C ILE A 15 -6.78 2.24 2.58
N LEU A 16 -7.72 3.09 2.99
CA LEU A 16 -9.15 2.95 2.71
C LEU A 16 -9.50 3.60 1.36
N PRO A 17 -10.58 3.18 0.68
CA PRO A 17 -11.08 3.87 -0.51
C PRO A 17 -11.23 5.38 -0.28
N GLY A 18 -10.71 6.18 -1.20
CA GLY A 18 -10.67 7.64 -1.05
C GLY A 18 -10.30 8.37 -2.33
N GLY A 19 -10.40 9.69 -2.31
CA GLY A 19 -10.11 10.56 -3.47
C GLY A 19 -8.62 10.85 -3.66
N PHE A 20 -8.32 11.93 -4.39
CA PHE A 20 -6.95 12.31 -4.76
C PHE A 20 -5.99 12.45 -3.56
N GLY A 21 -6.45 12.97 -2.42
CA GLY A 21 -5.60 13.09 -1.23
C GLY A 21 -5.13 11.73 -0.70
N THR A 22 -6.00 10.72 -0.70
CA THR A 22 -5.65 9.35 -0.29
C THR A 22 -4.70 8.69 -1.30
N ILE A 23 -4.88 8.99 -2.59
CA ILE A 23 -4.00 8.50 -3.65
C ILE A 23 -2.61 9.13 -3.50
N ASP A 24 -2.51 10.44 -3.23
CA ASP A 24 -1.24 11.13 -2.96
C ASP A 24 -0.47 10.47 -1.81
N GLU A 25 -1.17 10.23 -0.69
CA GLU A 25 -0.57 9.57 0.49
C GLU A 25 -0.12 8.13 0.18
N LEU A 26 -0.91 7.38 -0.59
CA LEU A 26 -0.52 6.04 -1.05
C LEU A 26 0.76 6.08 -1.91
N MET A 27 0.82 7.00 -2.88
CA MET A 27 1.99 7.11 -3.77
C MET A 27 3.24 7.54 -3.00
N GLU A 28 3.10 8.43 -2.01
CA GLU A 28 4.19 8.82 -1.11
C GLU A 28 4.71 7.61 -0.33
N ALA A 29 3.82 6.81 0.28
CA ALA A 29 4.18 5.59 1.01
C ALA A 29 4.87 4.54 0.12
N ILE A 30 4.36 4.30 -1.09
CA ILE A 30 4.99 3.38 -2.06
C ILE A 30 6.39 3.89 -2.45
N THR A 31 6.52 5.19 -2.72
CA THR A 31 7.79 5.79 -3.15
C THR A 31 8.84 5.70 -2.04
N TRP A 32 8.47 6.00 -0.79
CA TRP A 32 9.39 5.89 0.35
C TRP A 32 9.79 4.43 0.63
N LYS A 33 8.87 3.47 0.49
CA LYS A 33 9.20 2.05 0.57
C LYS A 33 10.16 1.62 -0.55
N HIS A 34 9.94 2.09 -1.78
CA HIS A 34 10.81 1.83 -2.92
C HIS A 34 12.24 2.38 -2.72
N LEU A 35 12.35 3.58 -2.18
CA LEU A 35 13.63 4.22 -1.84
C LEU A 35 14.28 3.64 -0.56
N GLY A 36 13.63 2.71 0.12
CA GLY A 36 14.17 2.04 1.31
C GLY A 36 14.07 2.84 2.61
N HIS A 37 13.30 3.93 2.64
CA HIS A 37 13.12 4.75 3.85
C HIS A 37 12.31 4.04 4.95
N HIS A 38 11.47 3.07 4.59
CA HIS A 38 10.82 2.18 5.54
C HIS A 38 10.54 0.82 4.91
N LYS A 39 10.27 -0.18 5.77
CA LYS A 39 9.88 -1.54 5.35
C LYS A 39 8.44 -1.90 5.70
N LYS A 40 7.69 -0.96 6.28
CA LYS A 40 6.30 -1.16 6.74
C LYS A 40 5.42 -1.71 5.60
N PRO A 41 4.60 -2.75 5.85
CA PRO A 41 3.65 -3.25 4.88
C PRO A 41 2.58 -2.18 4.59
N ILE A 42 2.12 -2.16 3.33
CA ILE A 42 1.07 -1.26 2.86
C ILE A 42 -0.09 -2.12 2.40
N PHE A 43 -1.26 -1.91 2.98
CA PHE A 43 -2.48 -2.66 2.67
C PHE A 43 -3.50 -1.74 2.03
N LEU A 44 -4.07 -2.17 0.91
CA LEU A 44 -5.16 -1.47 0.23
C LEU A 44 -6.47 -2.22 0.49
N LEU A 45 -7.41 -1.58 1.19
CA LEU A 45 -8.73 -2.16 1.40
C LEU A 45 -9.58 -1.99 0.13
N ASN A 46 -9.68 -3.05 -0.67
CA ASN A 46 -10.28 -3.09 -1.99
C ASN A 46 -11.77 -3.47 -1.95
N ILE A 47 -12.57 -2.66 -1.26
CA ILE A 47 -14.03 -2.83 -1.21
C ILE A 47 -14.62 -2.64 -2.60
N ASN A 48 -15.42 -3.60 -3.06
CA ASN A 48 -16.10 -3.59 -4.37
C ASN A 48 -15.16 -3.31 -5.56
N GLY A 49 -13.86 -3.64 -5.44
CA GLY A 49 -12.89 -3.42 -6.51
C GLY A 49 -12.44 -1.98 -6.71
N PHE A 50 -12.63 -1.08 -5.72
CA PHE A 50 -12.24 0.33 -5.82
C PHE A 50 -10.80 0.57 -6.33
N TRP A 51 -9.83 -0.24 -5.90
CA TRP A 51 -8.42 -0.11 -6.27
C TRP A 51 -8.05 -0.83 -7.58
N ASN A 52 -8.98 -1.57 -8.20
CA ASN A 52 -8.71 -2.30 -9.43
C ASN A 52 -8.23 -1.39 -10.58
N PRO A 53 -8.81 -0.20 -10.83
CA PRO A 53 -8.34 0.69 -11.88
C PRO A 53 -6.91 1.17 -11.65
N LEU A 54 -6.57 1.56 -10.41
CA LEU A 54 -5.24 2.06 -10.08
C LEU A 54 -4.17 0.95 -10.17
N THR A 55 -4.46 -0.23 -9.63
CA THR A 55 -3.53 -1.37 -9.72
C THR A 55 -3.41 -1.90 -11.15
N GLY A 56 -4.46 -1.78 -11.96
CA GLY A 56 -4.42 -2.00 -13.41
C GLY A 56 -3.51 -1.01 -14.13
N PHE A 57 -3.54 0.27 -13.74
CA PHE A 57 -2.61 1.27 -14.25
C PHE A 57 -1.15 0.95 -13.89
N PHE A 58 -0.87 0.52 -12.66
CA PHE A 58 0.49 0.07 -12.29
C PHE A 58 0.98 -1.11 -13.14
N ARG A 59 0.10 -2.07 -13.44
CA ARG A 59 0.39 -3.17 -14.37
C ARG A 59 0.74 -2.64 -15.77
N GLN A 60 0.00 -1.65 -16.25
CA GLN A 60 0.25 -1.04 -17.56
C GLN A 60 1.62 -0.34 -17.60
N ILE A 61 2.01 0.36 -16.54
CA ILE A 61 3.35 0.96 -16.42
C ILE A 61 4.44 -0.13 -16.50
N ALA A 62 4.27 -1.21 -15.74
CA ALA A 62 5.20 -2.33 -15.77
C ALA A 62 5.30 -2.99 -17.16
N SER A 63 4.17 -3.16 -17.87
CA SER A 63 4.15 -3.71 -19.24
C SER A 63 4.87 -2.83 -20.27
N GLN A 64 5.04 -1.54 -19.98
CA GLN A 64 5.79 -0.61 -20.81
C GLN A 64 7.28 -0.53 -20.42
N ASN A 65 7.77 -1.44 -19.57
CA ASN A 65 9.14 -1.46 -19.03
C ASN A 65 9.50 -0.19 -18.25
N MET A 66 8.50 0.54 -17.73
CA MET A 66 8.70 1.74 -16.93
C MET A 66 8.77 1.46 -15.42
N ALA A 67 8.46 0.22 -15.03
CA ALA A 67 8.62 -0.29 -13.68
C ALA A 67 9.10 -1.75 -13.73
N SER A 68 9.69 -2.22 -12.63
CA SER A 68 10.12 -3.61 -12.49
C SER A 68 8.93 -4.59 -12.58
N SER A 69 9.20 -5.83 -12.96
CA SER A 69 8.20 -6.90 -13.00
C SER A 69 7.63 -7.24 -11.62
N ASP A 70 8.32 -6.88 -10.54
CA ASP A 70 7.90 -7.03 -9.14
C ASP A 70 7.23 -5.76 -8.56
N TYR A 71 6.65 -4.91 -9.41
CA TYR A 71 6.04 -3.63 -9.02
C TYR A 71 4.97 -3.74 -7.93
N ASP A 72 4.27 -4.88 -7.83
CA ASP A 72 3.18 -5.11 -6.89
C ASP A 72 3.67 -5.45 -5.47
N ARG A 73 4.97 -5.71 -5.28
CA ARG A 73 5.56 -6.04 -3.96
C ARG A 73 5.40 -4.93 -2.92
N TYR A 74 5.10 -3.70 -3.34
CA TYR A 74 5.02 -2.56 -2.43
C TYR A 74 3.74 -2.56 -1.60
N TYR A 75 2.66 -3.19 -2.07
CA TYR A 75 1.37 -3.21 -1.39
C TYR A 75 0.69 -4.59 -1.41
N THR A 76 -0.33 -4.78 -0.59
CA THR A 76 -1.17 -5.99 -0.57
C THR A 76 -2.64 -5.60 -0.65
N LEU A 77 -3.40 -6.24 -1.52
CA LEU A 77 -4.84 -6.02 -1.61
C LEU A 77 -5.56 -6.85 -0.54
N CYS A 78 -6.45 -6.20 0.21
CA CYS A 78 -7.35 -6.86 1.15
C CYS A 78 -8.80 -6.56 0.75
N SER A 79 -9.65 -7.58 0.63
CA SER A 79 -11.09 -7.41 0.38
C SER A 79 -11.90 -7.12 1.63
N SER A 80 -11.32 -7.30 2.82
CA SER A 80 -11.96 -7.05 4.11
C SER A 80 -10.95 -6.69 5.19
N THR A 81 -11.44 -6.07 6.27
CA THR A 81 -10.65 -5.80 7.48
C THR A 81 -10.19 -7.08 8.16
N ALA A 82 -10.95 -8.17 8.08
CA ALA A 82 -10.56 -9.48 8.59
C ALA A 82 -9.31 -10.02 7.87
N GLN A 83 -9.29 -9.95 6.53
CA GLN A 83 -8.13 -10.36 5.73
C GLN A 83 -6.90 -9.48 6.03
N PHE A 84 -7.10 -8.18 6.26
CA PHE A 84 -6.05 -7.29 6.70
C PHE A 84 -5.45 -7.74 8.05
N LEU A 85 -6.29 -7.99 9.07
CA LEU A 85 -5.82 -8.43 10.39
C LEU A 85 -5.12 -9.78 10.33
N GLU A 86 -5.63 -10.72 9.53
CA GLU A 86 -4.97 -12.02 9.30
C GLU A 86 -3.58 -11.83 8.65
N SER A 87 -3.49 -10.96 7.66
CA SER A 87 -2.24 -10.67 6.96
C SER A 87 -1.23 -9.98 7.88
N LEU A 88 -1.71 -9.09 8.76
CA LEU A 88 -0.89 -8.43 9.77
C LEU A 88 -0.37 -9.43 10.82
N GLY A 89 -1.24 -10.34 11.29
CA GLY A 89 -0.86 -11.38 12.26
C GLY A 89 0.18 -12.36 11.72
N LYS A 90 0.11 -12.71 10.44
CA LYS A 90 1.13 -13.54 9.74
C LYS A 90 2.49 -12.85 9.62
N MET A 91 2.55 -11.52 9.71
CA MET A 91 3.77 -10.74 9.52
C MET A 91 4.62 -10.57 10.80
N ASN A 92 4.27 -11.24 11.91
CA ASN A 92 5.03 -11.20 13.18
C ASN A 92 5.29 -9.77 13.68
N VAL A 93 4.30 -8.88 13.49
CA VAL A 93 4.41 -7.45 13.79
C VAL A 93 4.07 -7.12 15.26
N PHE A 94 3.72 -8.13 16.05
CA PHE A 94 3.50 -7.99 17.50
C PHE A 94 4.60 -8.77 18.24
N SER A 95 5.77 -8.14 18.41
CA SER A 95 6.82 -8.56 19.35
C SER A 95 7.47 -7.33 19.97
#